data_AF-A0A1T4T501-F1
#
_entry.id   AF-A0A1T4T501-F1
#
_cell.length_a   1.000
_cell.length_b   1.000
_cell.length_c   1.000
_cell.angle_alpha   90.00
_cell.angle_beta   90.00
_cell.angle_gamma   90.00
#
_symmetry.space_group_name_H-M   'P 1'
#
loop_
_entity.id
_entity.type
_entity.pdbx_description
1 polymer ?
#
loop_
_entity_poly.entity_id
_entity_poly.type
_entity_poly.pdbx_seq_one_letter_code
_entity_poly.pdbx_strand_id
1 'polypeptide(L)' 'SGPESYNMALSLRRANAVKDALVRNGVPATAISVVGKGEQGLLVPTADGVREPQNRRVVIEIQ' A
#
# COMPACT_ATOMS: atom_id res chain seq x y z
N SER A 1 -6.25 1.68 -14.46
CA SER A 1 -6.02 2.44 -13.23
C SER A 1 -7.20 3.36 -12.97
N GLY A 2 -7.44 3.77 -11.72
CA GLY A 2 -8.60 4.59 -11.33
C GLY A 2 -8.22 6.04 -11.02
N PRO A 3 -9.16 6.86 -10.53
CA PRO A 3 -8.86 8.20 -10.02
C PRO A 3 -7.86 8.16 -8.86
N GLU A 4 -7.11 9.24 -8.65
CA GLU A 4 -6.11 9.36 -7.57
C GLU A 4 -6.70 9.05 -6.18
N SER A 5 -7.86 9.63 -5.86
CA SER A 5 -8.55 9.41 -4.59
C SER A 5 -8.94 7.94 -4.37
N TYR A 6 -9.36 7.26 -5.43
CA TYR A 6 -9.65 5.84 -5.41
C TYR A 6 -8.39 5.01 -5.16
N ASN A 7 -7.30 5.32 -5.85
CA ASN A 7 -6.04 4.61 -5.68
C ASN A 7 -5.41 4.85 -4.30
N MET A 8 -5.56 6.06 -3.75
CA MET A 8 -5.16 6.36 -2.38
C MET A 8 -5.92 5.48 -1.37
N ALA A 9 -7.26 5.46 -1.44
CA ALA A 9 -8.08 4.62 -0.57
C ALA A 9 -7.77 3.12 -0.73
N LEU A 10 -7.53 2.68 -1.96
CA LEU A 10 -7.14 1.30 -2.26
C LEU A 10 -5.78 0.94 -1.66
N SER A 11 -4.80 1.85 -1.75
CA SER A 11 -3.46 1.65 -1.17
C SER A 11 -3.53 1.55 0.36
N LEU A 12 -4.32 2.39 1.02
CA LEU A 12 -4.56 2.32 2.46
C LEU A 12 -5.23 1.01 2.86
N ARG A 13 -6.25 0.56 2.11
CA ARG A 13 -6.92 -0.72 2.38
C ARG A 13 -5.95 -1.90 2.30
N ARG A 14 -5.08 -1.93 1.29
CA ARG A 14 -4.05 -2.98 1.14
C ARG A 14 -3.05 -2.96 2.29
N ALA A 15 -2.57 -1.78 2.67
CA ALA A 15 -1.61 -1.64 3.75
C ALA A 15 -2.21 -2.05 5.11
N ASN A 16 -3.48 -1.71 5.36
CA ASN A 16 -4.21 -2.21 6.54
C ASN A 16 -4.37 -3.73 6.54
N ALA A 17 -4.65 -4.36 5.39
CA ALA A 17 -4.73 -5.83 5.32
C ALA A 17 -3.41 -6.51 5.70
N VAL A 18 -2.27 -5.90 5.33
CA VAL A 18 -0.94 -6.38 5.74
C VAL A 18 -0.70 -6.15 7.23
N LYS A 19 -1.06 -4.97 7.77
CA LYS A 19 -1.04 -4.72 9.22
C LYS A 19 -1.83 -5.78 9.98
N ASP A 20 -3.05 -6.08 9.57
CA ASP A 20 -3.90 -7.07 10.24
C ASP A 20 -3.30 -8.49 10.18
N ALA A 21 -2.55 -8.82 9.12
CA ALA A 21 -1.80 -10.07 9.04
C ALA A 21 -0.62 -10.09 10.01
N LEU A 22 0.15 -8.99 10.11
CA LEU A 22 1.27 -8.87 11.06
C LEU A 22 0.80 -8.93 12.52
N VAL A 23 -0.32 -8.27 12.84
CA VAL A 23 -0.91 -8.30 14.17
C VAL A 23 -1.35 -9.71 14.55
N ARG A 24 -1.99 -10.44 13.62
CA ARG A 24 -2.33 -11.85 13.83
C ARG A 24 -1.11 -12.74 14.08
N ASN A 25 0.05 -12.38 13.51
CA ASN A 25 1.32 -13.07 13.72
C ASN A 25 2.08 -12.58 14.97
N GLY A 26 1.48 -11.72 15.80
CA GLY A 26 2.02 -11.33 17.10
C GLY A 26 2.75 -9.99 17.14
N VAL A 27 2.79 -9.23 16.04
CA VAL A 27 3.36 -7.86 16.06
C VAL A 27 2.37 -6.92 16.74
N PRO A 28 2.76 -6.17 17.79
CA PRO A 28 1.86 -5.21 18.45
C PRO A 28 1.34 -4.17 17.45
N ALA A 29 0.02 -3.95 17.43
CA ALA A 29 -0.59 -3.00 16.50
C ALA A 29 -0.08 -1.56 16.69
N THR A 30 0.37 -1.22 17.91
CA THR A 30 0.98 0.06 18.26
C THR A 30 2.37 0.27 17.68
N ALA A 31 3.05 -0.82 17.28
CA ALA A 31 4.36 -0.77 16.63
C ALA A 31 4.27 -0.61 15.10
N ILE A 32 3.06 -0.58 14.53
CA ILE A 32 2.84 -0.54 13.08
C ILE A 32 2.17 0.79 12.68
N SER A 33 2.88 1.59 11.89
CA SER A 33 2.31 2.73 11.17
C SER A 33 1.92 2.32 9.74
N VAL A 34 0.82 2.87 9.23
CA VAL A 34 0.30 2.56 7.90
C VAL A 34 0.22 3.85 7.09
N VAL A 35 0.82 3.84 5.90
CA VAL A 35 0.80 4.97 4.96
C VAL A 35 0.34 4.48 3.59
N GLY A 36 -0.63 5.19 3.00
CA GLY A 36 -1.02 5.00 1.61
C GLY A 36 -0.24 5.95 0.71
N LYS A 37 0.32 5.45 -0.40
CA LYS A 37 1.01 6.28 -1.41
C LYS A 37 0.21 6.43 -2.71
N GLY A 38 -0.96 5.80 -2.82
CA GLY A 38 -1.76 5.81 -4.06
C GLY A 38 -0.93 5.47 -5.29
N GLU A 39 -0.97 6.34 -6.30
CA GLU A 39 -0.16 6.27 -7.52
C GLU A 39 1.05 7.23 -7.52
N GLN A 40 1.33 7.90 -6.40
CA GLN A 40 2.48 8.81 -6.29
C GLN A 40 3.78 8.08 -5.93
N GLY A 41 3.69 6.82 -5.46
CA GLY A 41 4.81 5.99 -5.03
C GLY A 41 5.07 4.77 -5.93
N LEU A 42 4.94 4.93 -7.25
CA LEU A 42 5.14 3.83 -8.21
C LEU A 42 6.58 3.29 -8.14
N LEU A 43 6.74 1.97 -8.28
CA LEU A 43 8.06 1.37 -8.49
C LEU A 43 8.56 1.68 -9.89
N VAL A 44 7.67 1.47 -10.85
CA VAL A 44 7.90 1.67 -12.27
C VAL A 44 6.99 2.82 -12.68
N PRO A 45 7.52 3.96 -13.14
CA PRO A 45 6.70 5.04 -13.64
C PRO A 45 5.81 4.54 -14.78
N THR A 46 4.51 4.76 -14.66
CA THR A 46 3.54 4.39 -15.69
C THR A 46 2.60 5.54 -15.96
N ALA A 47 2.18 5.70 -17.21
CA ALA A 47 1.10 6.62 -17.53
C ALA A 47 -0.22 6.17 -16.87
N ASP A 48 -1.16 7.11 -16.74
CA ASP A 48 -2.47 6.84 -16.20
C ASP A 48 -3.16 5.72 -17.00
N GLY A 49 -3.89 4.88 -16.27
CA GLY A 49 -4.61 3.75 -16.85
C GLY A 49 -3.78 2.50 -17.10
N VAL A 50 -2.44 2.58 -17.14
CA VAL A 50 -1.56 1.45 -17.46
C VAL A 50 -1.49 0.45 -16.30
N ARG A 51 -1.71 -0.82 -16.63
CA ARG A 51 -1.68 -1.92 -15.67
C ARG A 51 -0.24 -2.41 -15.47
N GLU A 52 0.35 -2.07 -14.32
CA GLU A 52 1.65 -2.60 -13.91
C GLU A 52 1.52 -3.41 -12.59
N PRO A 53 1.67 -4.75 -12.64
CA PRO A 53 1.62 -5.60 -11.45
C PRO A 53 2.59 -5.22 -10.33
N GLN A 54 3.80 -4.79 -10.67
CA GLN A 54 4.82 -4.43 -9.68
C GLN A 54 4.44 -3.21 -8.85
N ASN A 55 3.61 -2.31 -9.40
CA ASN A 55 3.07 -1.16 -8.68
C ASN A 55 1.95 -1.55 -7.69
N ARG A 56 1.42 -2.78 -7.76
CA ARG A 56 0.42 -3.30 -6.79
C ARG A 56 1.11 -4.02 -5.64
N ARG A 57 1.90 -3.28 -4.86
CA ARG A 57 2.69 -3.82 -3.74
C ARG A 57 2.43 -3.09 -2.43
N VAL A 58 2.81 -3.74 -1.34
CA VAL A 58 2.98 -3.13 -0.01
C VAL A 58 4.45 -3.28 0.35
N VAL A 59 5.04 -2.23 0.90
CA VAL A 59 6.43 -2.22 1.38
C VAL A 59 6.40 -2.15 2.91
N ILE A 60 7.25 -2.95 3.56
CA ILE A 60 7.42 -2.95 5.02
C ILE A 60 8.84 -2.45 5.29
N GLU A 61 8.96 -1.34 6.01
CA GLU A 61 10.23 -0.74 6.42
C GLU A 61 10.33 -0.82 7.94
N ILE A 62 11.47 -1.30 8.43
CA ILE A 62 11.76 -1.41 9.87
C ILE A 62 12.74 -0.27 10.21
N GLN A 63 12.42 0.49 11.26
CA GLN A 63 13.29 1.55 11.79
C GLN A 63 14.12 1.02 12.95
#